data_AF-X1JSN6-F1
#
_entry.id   AF-X1JSN6-F1
#
_cell.length_a   1.000
_cell.length_b   1.000
_cell.length_c   1.000
_cell.angle_alpha   90.00
_cell.angle_beta   90.00
_cell.angle_gamma   90.00
#
_symmetry.space_group_name_H-M   'P 1'
#
loop_
_entity.id
_entity.type
_entity.pdbx_description
1 polymer ?
#
loop_
_entity_poly.entity_id
_entity_poly.type
_entity_poly.pdbx_seq_one_letter_code
_entity_poly.pdbx_strand_id
1 'polypeptide(L)' 'MLKNMLPQLGIESERLKLEWISASEAPQFQAAVNGFIDEITGLGTLTLNKTAGPTG' A
#
# COMPACT_ATOMS: atom_id res chain seq x y z
N MET A 1 2.62 -10.46 9.38
CA MET A 1 1.80 -11.51 8.73
C MET A 1 1.05 -10.97 7.52
N LEU A 2 0.24 -9.90 7.65
CA LEU A 2 -0.52 -9.35 6.52
C LEU A 2 0.33 -8.99 5.29
N LYS A 3 1.48 -8.31 5.47
CA LYS A 3 2.38 -7.93 4.37
C LYS A 3 2.78 -9.13 3.48
N ASN A 4 3.01 -10.29 4.09
CA ASN A 4 3.44 -11.50 3.36
C ASN A 4 2.27 -12.21 2.65
N MET A 5 1.02 -11.85 2.98
CA MET A 5 -0.17 -12.38 2.32
C MET A 5 -0.55 -11.56 1.07
N LEU A 6 -0.12 -10.30 0.97
CA LEU A 6 -0.44 -9.42 -0.15
C LEU A 6 -0.04 -10.00 -1.51
N PRO A 7 1.17 -10.58 -1.70
CA PRO A 7 1.55 -11.17 -2.97
C PRO A 7 0.63 -12.32 -3.41
N GLN A 8 0.06 -13.05 -2.47
CA GLN A 8 -0.86 -14.16 -2.75
C GLN A 8 -2.22 -13.65 -3.27
N LEU A 9 -2.56 -12.39 -2.98
CA LEU A 9 -3.75 -11.71 -3.48
C LEU A 9 -3.47 -10.91 -4.78
N GLY A 10 -2.25 -11.00 -5.32
CA GLY A 10 -1.82 -10.22 -6.48
C GLY A 10 -1.54 -8.74 -6.15
N ILE A 11 -1.18 -8.45 -4.90
CA ILE A 11 -0.85 -7.10 -4.42
C ILE A 11 0.64 -7.05 -4.05
N GLU A 12 1.34 -6.04 -4.51
CA GLU A 12 2.74 -5.76 -4.20
C GLU A 12 2.89 -5.46 -2.70
N SER A 13 3.90 -6.04 -2.05
CA SER A 13 4.06 -5.93 -0.58
C SER A 13 4.37 -4.50 -0.13
N GLU A 14 4.96 -3.72 -1.04
CA GLU A 14 5.32 -2.32 -0.94
C GLU A 14 4.07 -1.43 -0.78
N ARG A 15 2.89 -1.89 -1.23
CA ARG A 15 1.61 -1.16 -1.02
C ARG A 15 1.13 -1.18 0.44
N LEU A 16 1.85 -1.85 1.34
CA LEU A 16 1.61 -1.81 2.79
C LEU A 16 2.87 -1.41 3.55
N LYS A 17 2.72 -0.31 4.29
CA LYS A 17 3.75 0.25 5.17
C LYS A 17 3.19 0.41 6.58
N LEU A 18 3.95 -0.07 7.57
CA LEU A 18 3.61 0.02 8.98
C LEU A 18 4.75 0.76 9.68
N GLU A 19 4.44 1.91 10.25
CA GLU A 19 5.36 2.69 11.08
C GLU A 19 4.67 3.09 12.38
N TRP A 20 5.43 3.00 13.49
CA TRP A 20 4.97 3.45 14.80
C TRP A 20 5.50 4.86 15.03
N ILE A 21 4.61 5.85 14.96
CA ILE A 21 4.96 7.27 15.10
C ILE A 21 4.13 7.83 16.25
N SER A 22 4.79 8.44 17.23
CA SER A 22 4.11 9.04 18.38
C SER A 22 3.52 10.42 18.04
N ALA A 23 2.61 10.90 18.89
CA ALA A 23 1.95 12.20 18.69
C ALA A 23 2.91 13.40 18.64
N SER A 24 4.11 13.28 19.23
CA SER A 24 5.12 14.33 19.24
C SER A 24 5.99 14.37 17.98
N GLU A 25 5.84 13.40 17.07
CA GLU A 25 6.73 13.18 15.93
C GLU A 25 6.11 13.63 14.60
N ALA A 26 5.44 14.78 14.61
CA ALA A 26 4.76 15.32 13.43
C ALA A 26 5.66 15.44 12.17
N PRO A 27 6.94 15.87 12.25
CA PRO A 27 7.81 15.90 11.07
C PRO A 27 8.08 14.51 10.49
N GLN A 28 8.22 13.49 11.34
CA GLN A 28 8.45 12.12 10.90
C GLN A 28 7.18 11.55 10.24
N PHE A 29 6.01 11.83 10.81
CA PHE A 29 4.72 11.48 10.19
C PHE A 29 4.59 12.08 8.78
N GLN A 30 4.89 13.37 8.63
CA GLN A 30 4.83 14.04 7.33
C GLN A 30 5.77 13.38 6.31
N ALA A 31 7.02 13.11 6.70
CA ALA A 31 7.99 12.45 5.84
C ALA A 31 7.57 11.01 5.47
N ALA A 32 7.05 10.25 6.43
CA ALA A 32 6.59 8.89 6.22
C ALA A 32 5.43 8.82 5.23
N VAL A 33 4.43 9.69 5.38
CA VAL A 33 3.26 9.77 4.48
C VAL A 33 3.68 10.22 3.09
N ASN A 34 4.45 11.29 2.96
CA ASN A 34 4.88 11.81 1.66
C ASN A 34 5.73 10.78 0.90
N GLY A 35 6.71 10.16 1.56
CA GLY A 35 7.54 9.12 0.94
C GLY A 35 6.74 7.88 0.56
N PHE A 36 5.70 7.53 1.33
CA PHE A 36 4.82 6.41 0.97
C PHE A 36 3.90 6.73 -0.22
N ILE A 37 3.45 7.97 -0.35
CA ILE A 37 2.73 8.43 -1.54
C ILE A 37 3.64 8.30 -2.77
N ASP A 38 4.87 8.77 -2.70
CA ASP A 38 5.84 8.66 -3.79
C ASP A 38 6.08 7.19 -4.19
N GLU A 39 6.24 6.30 -3.20
CA GLU A 39 6.40 4.85 -3.41
C GLU A 39 5.18 4.24 -4.13
N ILE A 40 3.96 4.50 -3.64
CA ILE A 40 2.72 4.01 -4.29
C ILE A 40 2.54 4.60 -5.68
N THR A 41 2.82 5.89 -5.87
CA THR A 41 2.74 6.55 -7.17
C THR A 41 3.72 5.91 -8.16
N GLY A 42 4.94 5.57 -7.72
CA GLY A 42 5.92 4.84 -8.52
C GLY A 42 5.47 3.42 -8.92
N LEU A 43 4.70 2.74 -8.08
CA LEU A 43 4.10 1.43 -8.38
C LEU A 43 2.91 1.52 -9.35
N GLY A 44 2.39 2.72 -9.60
CA GLY A 44 1.23 2.93 -10.46
C GLY A 44 -0.08 2.38 -9.87
N THR A 45 -1.12 2.39 -10.69
CA THR A 45 -2.47 1.98 -10.28
C THR A 45 -2.51 0.49 -9.96
N LEU A 46 -3.09 0.13 -8.81
CA LEU A 46 -3.33 -1.28 -8.47
C LEU A 46 -4.41 -1.86 -9.38
N THR A 47 -4.03 -2.82 -10.23
CA THR A 47 -4.96 -3.59 -11.06
C THR A 47 -5.24 -4.94 -10.41
N LEU A 48 -6.27 -4.99 -9.57
CA LEU A 48 -6.82 -6.29 -9.16
C LEU A 48 -7.56 -6.88 -10.35
N ASN A 49 -7.25 -8.12 -10.73
CA ASN A 49 -8.03 -8.84 -11.71
C ASN A 49 -9.48 -8.89 -11.23
N LYS A 50 -10.33 -8.02 -11.79
CA LYS A 50 -11.78 -8.13 -11.64
C LYS A 50 -12.16 -9.37 -12.41
N THR A 51 -12.18 -10.52 -11.76
CA THR A 51 -12.87 -11.69 -12.29
C THR A 51 -14.26 -11.21 -12.68
N ALA A 52 -14.54 -11.20 -13.98
CA ALA A 52 -15.81 -10.79 -14.51
C ALA A 52 -16.90 -11.56 -13.75
N GLY A 53 -17.77 -10.82 -13.05
CA GLY A 53 -19.08 -11.38 -12.69
C GLY A 53 -19.77 -11.85 -13.97
N PRO A 54 -20.63 -12.88 -13.91
CA PRO A 54 -21.17 -13.52 -15.10
C PRO A 54 -21.88 -12.47 -15.95
N THR A 55 -21.33 -12.18 -17.13
CA THR A 55 -22.09 -11.58 -18.23
C THR A 55 -23.16 -12.58 -18.59
N GLY A 56 -24.42 -12.23 -18.29
CA GLY A 56 -25.60 -12.94 -18.80
C GLY A 56 -25.74 -12.81 -20.31
#